data_AF-A0A9R1PEQ1-F1
#
_entry.id   AF-A0A9R1PEQ1-F1
#
_cell.length_a   1.000
_cell.length_b   1.000
_cell.length_c   1.000
_cell.angle_alpha   90.00
_cell.angle_beta   90.00
_cell.angle_gamma   90.00
#
_symmetry.space_group_name_H-M   'P 1'
#
loop_
_entity.id
_entity.type
_entity.pdbx_description
1 polymer ?
#
loop_
_entity_poly.entity_id
_entity_poly.type
_entity_poly.pdbx_seq_one_letter_code
_entity_poly.pdbx_strand_id
1 'polypeptide(L)'
;MRAFITLEGAGADKTIVQWGDTADTPAGPRGRPLGTYGSASFAVNAQYFIARNITFKNTAPVPNAGATGKQAVALRVSADNAAFVGCRFLGAQDTLYDQSGRHYYKDCYIEGSIDFIFGNALSLYEGCHVHAIARDYGALTAQNRQSMLDDTGFSFVSCRVTGSGALYLGRAWGTFSRVVFAYTYMDDIIYKCTGPGASYSGRVSWSRELTDEEAKPFISLSFIDGTEWIRI
;
A
#
# COMPACT_ATOMS: atom_id res chain seq x y z
N MET A 1 -5.92 -24.66 4.26
CA MET A 1 -5.16 -23.40 4.04
C MET A 1 -3.73 -23.67 4.47
N ARG A 2 -2.72 -23.22 3.72
CA ARG A 2 -1.31 -23.40 4.10
C ARG A 2 -0.84 -22.14 4.83
N ALA A 3 -0.09 -22.30 5.92
CA ALA A 3 0.54 -21.22 6.67
C ALA A 3 2.06 -21.35 6.59
N PHE A 4 2.79 -20.34 7.07
CA PHE A 4 4.27 -20.36 7.19
C PHE A 4 4.99 -20.57 5.86
N ILE A 5 4.51 -19.92 4.79
CA ILE A 5 5.18 -19.95 3.48
C ILE A 5 6.18 -18.79 3.43
N THR A 6 7.44 -19.09 3.12
CA THR A 6 8.47 -18.08 2.83
C THR A 6 8.84 -18.12 1.36
N LEU A 7 8.83 -16.95 0.71
CA LEU A 7 9.37 -16.72 -0.63
C LEU A 7 10.61 -15.83 -0.53
N GLU A 8 11.72 -16.29 -1.08
CA GLU A 8 12.98 -15.54 -1.11
C GLU A 8 13.49 -15.46 -2.55
N GLY A 9 13.57 -14.22 -3.06
CA GLY A 9 14.14 -13.94 -4.37
C GLY A 9 15.66 -13.80 -4.31
N ALA A 10 16.30 -13.91 -5.48
CA ALA A 10 17.74 -13.71 -5.64
C ALA A 10 18.16 -12.21 -5.64
N GLY A 11 17.23 -11.32 -5.33
CA GLY A 11 17.33 -9.86 -5.49
C GLY A 11 16.07 -9.31 -6.14
N ALA A 12 15.54 -8.20 -5.63
CA ALA A 12 14.27 -7.66 -6.12
C ALA A 12 14.39 -7.11 -7.56
N ASP A 13 15.58 -6.79 -8.01
CA ASP A 13 15.91 -6.44 -9.40
C ASP A 13 16.00 -7.66 -10.34
N LYS A 14 16.14 -8.87 -9.80
CA LYS A 14 16.37 -10.12 -10.55
C LYS A 14 15.17 -11.05 -10.56
N THR A 15 14.45 -11.14 -9.45
CA THR A 15 13.31 -12.04 -9.30
C THR A 15 12.01 -11.24 -9.37
N ILE A 16 11.25 -11.45 -10.45
CA ILE A 16 10.03 -10.69 -10.76
C ILE A 16 8.89 -11.67 -11.05
N VAL A 17 7.81 -11.59 -10.26
CA VAL A 17 6.51 -12.20 -10.57
C VAL A 17 5.65 -11.11 -11.20
N GLN A 18 5.18 -11.34 -12.44
CA GLN A 18 4.40 -10.32 -13.13
C GLN A 18 3.27 -10.91 -13.99
N TRP A 19 2.16 -10.17 -14.04
CA TRP A 19 1.05 -10.42 -14.95
C TRP A 19 0.35 -9.09 -15.29
N GLY A 20 -0.65 -9.10 -16.18
CA GLY A 20 -1.23 -7.88 -16.76
C GLY A 20 -2.74 -7.76 -16.66
N ASP A 21 -3.38 -8.48 -15.75
CA ASP A 21 -4.83 -8.44 -15.62
C ASP A 21 -5.32 -7.12 -15.02
N THR A 22 -6.45 -6.63 -15.53
CA THR A 22 -7.20 -5.51 -14.94
C THR A 22 -8.54 -6.00 -14.42
N ALA A 23 -9.26 -5.14 -13.69
CA ALA A 23 -10.60 -5.45 -13.23
C ALA A 23 -11.55 -5.84 -14.37
N ASP A 24 -11.38 -5.25 -15.56
CA ASP A 24 -12.14 -5.56 -16.78
C ASP A 24 -11.73 -6.86 -17.49
N THR A 25 -10.62 -7.51 -17.14
CA THR A 25 -10.20 -8.73 -17.85
C THR A 25 -11.34 -9.76 -17.84
N PRO A 26 -11.79 -10.27 -19.00
CA PRO A 26 -12.93 -11.19 -19.10
C PRO A 26 -12.54 -12.65 -18.80
N ALA A 27 -11.80 -12.88 -17.71
CA ALA A 27 -11.29 -14.18 -17.30
C ALA A 27 -12.01 -14.75 -16.06
N GLY A 28 -13.06 -14.08 -15.58
CA GLY A 28 -13.90 -14.59 -14.50
C GLY A 28 -14.89 -15.66 -14.95
N PRO A 29 -15.62 -16.30 -14.02
CA PRO A 29 -16.65 -17.29 -14.32
C PRO A 29 -17.66 -16.81 -15.37
N ARG A 30 -17.80 -17.58 -16.45
CA ARG A 30 -18.64 -17.27 -17.63
C ARG A 30 -18.18 -16.02 -18.40
N GLY A 31 -16.88 -15.72 -18.41
CA GLY A 31 -16.29 -14.59 -19.14
C GLY A 31 -16.57 -13.23 -18.49
N ARG A 32 -17.06 -13.20 -17.25
CA ARG A 32 -17.28 -11.94 -16.52
C ARG A 32 -15.95 -11.26 -16.18
N PRO A 33 -15.92 -9.93 -16.02
CA PRO A 33 -14.76 -9.20 -15.50
C PRO A 33 -14.25 -9.81 -14.19
N LEU A 34 -12.92 -9.88 -14.03
CA LEU A 34 -12.27 -10.36 -12.80
C LEU A 34 -12.60 -9.49 -11.58
N GLY A 35 -12.83 -8.20 -11.79
CA GLY A 35 -12.87 -7.18 -10.75
C GLY A 35 -11.50 -6.94 -10.13
N THR A 36 -11.39 -5.89 -9.31
CA THR A 36 -10.12 -5.53 -8.64
C THR A 36 -9.54 -6.68 -7.82
N TYR A 37 -10.38 -7.44 -7.11
CA TYR A 37 -9.92 -8.57 -6.30
C TYR A 37 -9.26 -9.67 -7.14
N GLY A 38 -9.81 -9.92 -8.33
CA GLY A 38 -9.35 -10.98 -9.23
C GLY A 38 -8.17 -10.57 -10.12
N SER A 39 -7.84 -9.28 -10.23
CA SER A 39 -6.76 -8.79 -11.09
C SER A 39 -5.35 -8.92 -10.49
N ALA A 40 -5.24 -9.45 -9.28
CA ALA A 40 -3.97 -9.60 -8.57
C ALA A 40 -3.00 -10.54 -9.30
N SER A 41 -1.82 -10.02 -9.67
CA SER A 41 -0.75 -10.83 -10.27
C SER A 41 -0.20 -11.88 -9.28
N PHE A 42 -0.23 -11.57 -7.98
CA PHE A 42 0.02 -12.51 -6.90
C PHE A 42 -0.96 -12.27 -5.74
N ALA A 43 -1.42 -13.35 -5.10
CA ALA A 43 -2.36 -13.27 -3.99
C ALA A 43 -1.90 -14.10 -2.79
N VAL A 44 -1.75 -13.44 -1.64
CA VAL A 44 -1.38 -14.05 -0.37
C VAL A 44 -2.64 -14.24 0.47
N ASN A 45 -2.99 -15.49 0.74
CA ASN A 45 -4.04 -15.86 1.71
C ASN A 45 -3.49 -16.76 2.85
N ALA A 46 -2.16 -16.86 2.97
CA ALA A 46 -1.48 -17.75 3.90
C ALA A 46 -1.03 -16.98 5.14
N GLN A 47 -1.48 -17.40 6.33
CA GLN A 47 -1.03 -16.81 7.58
C GLN A 47 0.49 -17.00 7.76
N TYR A 48 1.17 -16.04 8.37
CA TYR A 48 2.63 -16.08 8.56
C TYR A 48 3.42 -16.18 7.24
N PHE A 49 2.89 -15.59 6.17
CA PHE A 49 3.59 -15.50 4.90
C PHE A 49 4.74 -14.50 5.00
N ILE A 50 5.90 -14.85 4.45
CA ILE A 50 7.05 -13.94 4.36
C ILE A 50 7.52 -13.88 2.91
N ALA A 51 7.75 -12.67 2.40
CA ALA A 51 8.49 -12.46 1.15
C ALA A 51 9.74 -11.62 1.39
N ARG A 52 10.85 -12.01 0.76
CA ARG A 52 12.13 -11.28 0.80
C ARG A 52 12.70 -11.07 -0.59
N ASN A 53 13.22 -9.87 -0.85
CA ASN A 53 14.06 -9.56 -2.02
C ASN A 53 13.46 -10.01 -3.36
N ILE A 54 12.16 -9.77 -3.56
CA ILE A 54 11.39 -10.16 -4.76
C ILE A 54 10.48 -9.02 -5.20
N THR A 55 10.22 -8.92 -6.51
CA THR A 55 9.27 -7.96 -7.09
C THR A 55 7.95 -8.64 -7.45
N PHE A 56 6.84 -8.03 -7.08
CA PHE A 56 5.51 -8.31 -7.60
C PHE A 56 5.07 -7.15 -8.49
N LYS A 57 4.66 -7.44 -9.73
CA LYS A 57 4.32 -6.41 -10.71
C LYS A 57 3.03 -6.70 -11.45
N ASN A 58 2.17 -5.69 -11.58
CA ASN A 58 1.15 -5.68 -12.61
C ASN A 58 1.64 -4.82 -13.79
N THR A 59 1.55 -5.36 -15.02
CA THR A 59 2.07 -4.70 -16.23
C THR A 59 1.04 -3.81 -16.93
N ALA A 60 -0.19 -3.70 -16.41
CA ALA A 60 -1.18 -2.78 -16.95
C ALA A 60 -0.67 -1.33 -16.88
N PRO A 61 -0.85 -0.53 -17.95
CA PRO A 61 -0.34 0.83 -18.00
C PRO A 61 -1.15 1.77 -17.08
N VAL A 62 -0.59 2.95 -16.81
CA VAL A 62 -1.33 4.04 -16.16
C VAL A 62 -2.59 4.35 -16.97
N PRO A 63 -3.79 4.25 -16.38
CA PRO A 63 -5.04 4.49 -17.09
C PRO A 63 -5.23 5.97 -17.40
N ASN A 64 -6.02 6.25 -18.44
CA ASN A 64 -6.51 7.61 -18.68
C ASN A 64 -7.43 8.06 -17.54
N ALA A 65 -7.46 9.36 -17.25
CA ALA A 65 -8.34 9.93 -16.23
C ALA A 65 -9.81 9.54 -16.51
N GLY A 66 -10.50 9.07 -15.47
CA GLY A 66 -11.91 8.65 -15.55
C GLY A 66 -12.15 7.28 -16.22
N ALA A 67 -11.12 6.54 -16.62
CA ALA A 67 -11.30 5.21 -17.19
C ALA A 67 -11.91 4.23 -16.16
N THR A 68 -12.90 3.46 -16.60
CA THR A 68 -13.54 2.42 -15.80
C THR A 68 -12.82 1.08 -15.93
N GLY A 69 -12.76 0.31 -14.84
CA GLY A 69 -12.31 -1.09 -14.86
C GLY A 69 -10.81 -1.32 -15.13
N LYS A 70 -9.99 -0.28 -14.93
CA LYS A 70 -8.54 -0.31 -15.15
C LYS A 70 -7.70 -0.55 -13.89
N GLN A 71 -8.35 -0.84 -12.76
CA GLN A 71 -7.67 -1.28 -11.54
C GLN A 71 -6.86 -2.56 -11.82
N ALA A 72 -5.59 -2.60 -11.41
CA ALA A 72 -4.67 -3.65 -11.80
C ALA A 72 -3.70 -3.98 -10.65
N VAL A 73 -4.04 -5.00 -9.87
CA VAL A 73 -3.34 -5.33 -8.62
C VAL A 73 -2.05 -6.09 -8.91
N ALA A 74 -0.94 -5.63 -8.36
CA ALA A 74 0.35 -6.34 -8.39
C ALA A 74 0.40 -7.41 -7.30
N LEU A 75 0.01 -7.05 -6.08
CA LEU A 75 -0.09 -7.96 -4.95
C LEU A 75 -1.38 -7.69 -4.16
N ARG A 76 -2.11 -8.77 -3.84
CA ARG A 76 -3.17 -8.75 -2.83
C ARG A 76 -2.74 -9.53 -1.59
N VAL A 77 -2.97 -8.97 -0.41
CA VAL A 77 -2.68 -9.61 0.88
C VAL A 77 -3.94 -9.70 1.73
N SER A 78 -4.34 -10.93 2.02
CA SER A 78 -5.57 -11.30 2.72
C SER A 78 -5.24 -12.37 3.77
N ALA A 79 -4.28 -12.07 4.64
CA ALA A 79 -3.69 -13.03 5.56
C ALA A 79 -3.25 -12.34 6.84
N ASP A 80 -3.37 -13.02 7.97
CA ASP A 80 -2.84 -12.45 9.20
C ASP A 80 -1.33 -12.71 9.33
N ASN A 81 -0.60 -11.77 9.93
CA ASN A 81 0.84 -11.85 10.20
C ASN A 81 1.71 -12.04 8.95
N ALA A 82 1.50 -11.25 7.90
CA ALA A 82 2.32 -11.31 6.69
C ALA A 82 3.45 -10.26 6.70
N ALA A 83 4.67 -10.63 6.31
CA ALA A 83 5.82 -9.73 6.27
C ALA A 83 6.49 -9.68 4.89
N PHE A 84 6.95 -8.49 4.51
CA PHE A 84 7.63 -8.22 3.26
C PHE A 84 8.90 -7.40 3.55
N VAL A 85 10.07 -7.90 3.14
CA VAL A 85 11.36 -7.25 3.43
C VAL A 85 12.15 -7.07 2.13
N GLY A 86 12.56 -5.84 1.81
CA GLY A 86 13.32 -5.57 0.59
C GLY A 86 12.56 -5.89 -0.70
N CYS A 87 11.22 -5.96 -0.64
CA CYS A 87 10.37 -6.29 -1.77
C CYS A 87 10.03 -5.05 -2.61
N ARG A 88 9.61 -5.27 -3.86
CA ARG A 88 9.08 -4.19 -4.70
C ARG A 88 7.67 -4.53 -5.19
N PHE A 89 6.79 -3.54 -5.19
CA PHE A 89 5.42 -3.67 -5.70
C PHE A 89 5.21 -2.62 -6.78
N LEU A 90 5.05 -3.07 -8.02
CA LEU A 90 5.05 -2.20 -9.20
C LEU A 90 3.71 -2.29 -9.93
N GLY A 91 3.07 -1.16 -10.17
CA GLY A 91 1.80 -1.09 -10.88
C GLY A 91 1.42 0.35 -11.17
N ALA A 92 0.15 0.57 -11.49
CA ALA A 92 -0.40 1.90 -11.71
C ALA A 92 -1.57 2.16 -10.75
N GLN A 93 -2.81 1.92 -11.19
CA GLN A 93 -3.98 2.02 -10.34
C GLN A 93 -4.15 0.73 -9.52
N ASP A 94 -4.36 0.87 -8.21
CA ASP A 94 -4.61 -0.23 -7.27
C ASP A 94 -3.43 -1.22 -7.15
N THR A 95 -2.17 -0.76 -7.13
CA THR A 95 -0.97 -1.63 -7.12
C THR A 95 -0.95 -2.64 -5.96
N LEU A 96 -1.06 -2.20 -4.71
CA LEU A 96 -0.97 -3.04 -3.50
C LEU A 96 -2.33 -3.07 -2.81
N TYR A 97 -3.02 -4.21 -2.95
CA TYR A 97 -4.28 -4.47 -2.27
C TYR A 97 -4.02 -5.08 -0.90
N ASP A 98 -3.75 -4.22 0.06
CA ASP A 98 -3.50 -4.51 1.47
C ASP A 98 -4.83 -4.79 2.21
N GLN A 99 -5.48 -5.89 1.81
CA GLN A 99 -6.91 -6.10 2.00
C GLN A 99 -7.31 -6.26 3.48
N SER A 100 -6.70 -7.21 4.19
CA SER A 100 -7.12 -7.57 5.55
C SER A 100 -6.06 -8.42 6.26
N GLY A 101 -5.91 -8.22 7.57
CA GLY A 101 -4.92 -8.89 8.41
C GLY A 101 -3.91 -7.90 8.98
N ARG A 102 -2.93 -8.40 9.75
CA ARG A 102 -1.78 -7.63 10.23
C ARG A 102 -0.59 -7.82 9.32
N HIS A 103 -0.02 -6.74 8.80
CA HIS A 103 1.07 -6.81 7.85
C HIS A 103 2.23 -5.88 8.20
N TYR A 104 3.44 -6.30 7.81
CA TYR A 104 4.65 -5.52 7.99
C TYR A 104 5.43 -5.43 6.69
N TYR A 105 5.69 -4.21 6.24
CA TYR A 105 6.48 -3.92 5.05
C TYR A 105 7.72 -3.16 5.49
N LYS A 106 8.90 -3.76 5.29
CA LYS A 106 10.18 -3.19 5.70
C LYS A 106 11.10 -2.99 4.51
N ASP A 107 11.68 -1.81 4.39
CA ASP A 107 12.67 -1.48 3.34
C ASP A 107 12.16 -1.80 1.92
N CYS A 108 10.84 -1.65 1.69
CA CYS A 108 10.19 -1.99 0.43
C CYS A 108 10.08 -0.77 -0.50
N TYR A 109 9.97 -1.03 -1.80
CA TYR A 109 9.62 -0.03 -2.80
C TYR A 109 8.20 -0.25 -3.32
N ILE A 110 7.39 0.81 -3.37
CA ILE A 110 5.98 0.74 -3.79
C ILE A 110 5.72 1.81 -4.83
N GLU A 111 5.22 1.43 -6.01
CA GLU A 111 4.98 2.34 -7.12
C GLU A 111 3.55 2.28 -7.65
N GLY A 112 2.95 3.45 -7.92
CA GLY A 112 1.66 3.52 -8.58
C GLY A 112 1.14 4.94 -8.79
N SER A 113 -0.12 5.05 -9.19
CA SER A 113 -0.74 6.33 -9.57
C SER A 113 -1.96 6.67 -8.70
N ILE A 114 -3.00 5.85 -8.76
CA ILE A 114 -4.29 6.09 -8.09
C ILE A 114 -4.53 4.95 -7.11
N ASP A 115 -4.79 5.31 -5.85
CA ASP A 115 -5.14 4.40 -4.76
C ASP A 115 -4.17 3.22 -4.63
N PHE A 116 -2.89 3.46 -4.90
CA PHE A 116 -1.97 2.36 -5.19
C PHE A 116 -1.53 1.59 -3.93
N ILE A 117 -1.89 2.07 -2.73
CA ILE A 117 -1.91 1.30 -1.49
C ILE A 117 -3.33 1.41 -0.89
N PHE A 118 -4.10 0.32 -0.93
CA PHE A 118 -5.51 0.37 -0.55
C PHE A 118 -5.98 -0.89 0.15
N GLY A 119 -7.05 -0.78 0.93
CA GLY A 119 -7.62 -1.90 1.69
C GLY A 119 -7.92 -1.55 3.14
N ASN A 120 -8.11 -2.57 3.97
CA ASN A 120 -8.51 -2.45 5.37
C ASN A 120 -7.59 -3.20 6.33
N ALA A 121 -6.35 -3.49 5.94
CA ALA A 121 -5.40 -4.14 6.84
C ALA A 121 -4.95 -3.22 7.99
N LEU A 122 -4.34 -3.83 9.00
CA LEU A 122 -3.57 -3.17 10.06
C LEU A 122 -2.09 -3.31 9.71
N SER A 123 -1.52 -2.27 9.12
CA SER A 123 -0.22 -2.40 8.43
C SER A 123 0.78 -1.33 8.82
N LEU A 124 2.00 -1.77 9.11
CA LEU A 124 3.15 -0.92 9.34
C LEU A 124 4.10 -0.99 8.13
N TYR A 125 4.35 0.16 7.54
CA TYR A 125 5.32 0.40 6.47
C TYR A 125 6.50 1.14 7.07
N GLU A 126 7.65 0.48 7.22
CA GLU A 126 8.84 1.04 7.85
C GLU A 126 9.99 1.13 6.84
N GLY A 127 10.64 2.30 6.75
CA GLY A 127 11.79 2.50 5.86
C GLY A 127 11.46 2.37 4.37
N CYS A 128 10.18 2.40 4.00
CA CYS A 128 9.75 2.13 2.63
C CYS A 128 9.91 3.38 1.74
N HIS A 129 10.17 3.15 0.46
CA HIS A 129 10.15 4.18 -0.58
C HIS A 129 8.86 4.04 -1.38
N VAL A 130 7.99 5.04 -1.25
CA VAL A 130 6.71 5.12 -1.95
C VAL A 130 6.84 6.14 -3.10
N HIS A 131 6.68 5.68 -4.34
CA HIS A 131 6.95 6.47 -5.54
C HIS A 131 5.72 6.58 -6.44
N ALA A 132 5.21 7.80 -6.61
CA ALA A 132 4.07 8.03 -7.47
C ALA A 132 4.49 8.25 -8.94
N ILE A 133 3.78 7.60 -9.85
CA ILE A 133 3.92 7.76 -11.31
C ILE A 133 2.65 8.36 -11.93
N ALA A 134 1.95 9.20 -11.16
CA ALA A 134 0.74 9.88 -11.64
C ALA A 134 1.09 10.89 -12.74
N ARG A 135 0.25 10.96 -13.78
CA ARG A 135 0.40 11.92 -14.89
C ARG A 135 -0.19 13.28 -14.52
N ASP A 136 -1.45 13.28 -14.10
CA ASP A 136 -2.18 14.51 -13.75
C ASP A 136 -2.36 14.60 -12.22
N TYR A 137 -3.13 13.67 -11.67
CA TYR A 137 -3.40 13.55 -10.24
C TYR A 137 -3.38 12.09 -9.79
N GLY A 138 -3.19 11.88 -8.49
CA GLY A 138 -3.17 10.56 -7.89
C GLY A 138 -3.48 10.59 -6.40
N ALA A 139 -3.65 9.42 -5.82
CA ALA A 139 -3.77 9.24 -4.38
C ALA A 139 -2.88 8.08 -3.96
N LEU A 140 -2.06 8.30 -2.93
CA LEU A 140 -1.14 7.29 -2.43
C LEU A 140 -1.88 6.19 -1.68
N THR A 141 -2.83 6.57 -0.83
CA THR A 141 -3.64 5.62 -0.06
C THR A 141 -5.14 5.73 -0.31
N ALA A 142 -5.83 4.59 -0.23
CA ALA A 142 -7.27 4.52 -0.09
C ALA A 142 -7.67 3.51 0.99
N GLN A 143 -7.65 3.96 2.25
CA GLN A 143 -7.88 3.09 3.41
C GLN A 143 -9.39 2.95 3.68
N ASN A 144 -9.81 1.72 4.02
CA ASN A 144 -11.20 1.30 4.00
C ASN A 144 -11.80 0.95 5.38
N ARG A 145 -11.31 1.55 6.45
CA ARG A 145 -11.85 1.36 7.81
C ARG A 145 -13.28 1.86 7.90
N GLN A 146 -14.18 1.03 8.43
CA GLN A 146 -15.64 1.25 8.40
C GLN A 146 -16.22 1.63 9.76
N SER A 147 -15.49 1.45 10.85
CA SER A 147 -15.96 1.75 12.20
C SER A 147 -14.86 2.33 13.09
N MET A 148 -15.24 3.12 14.10
CA MET A 148 -14.33 3.52 15.19
C MET A 148 -13.85 2.35 16.04
N LEU A 149 -14.60 1.24 16.04
CA LEU A 149 -14.27 0.03 16.79
C LEU A 149 -13.21 -0.83 16.08
N ASP A 150 -13.02 -0.65 14.77
CA ASP A 150 -11.99 -1.36 14.03
C ASP A 150 -10.62 -0.81 14.44
N ASP A 151 -9.64 -1.67 14.63
CA ASP A 151 -8.25 -1.31 14.94
C ASP A 151 -7.37 -1.17 13.69
N THR A 152 -7.95 -1.29 12.48
CA THR A 152 -7.23 -1.25 11.21
C THR A 152 -6.68 0.13 10.86
N GLY A 153 -5.76 0.18 9.90
CA GLY A 153 -5.12 1.43 9.47
C GLY A 153 -3.74 1.20 8.88
N PHE A 154 -3.26 2.21 8.17
CA PHE A 154 -1.91 2.19 7.60
C PHE A 154 -1.03 3.18 8.35
N SER A 155 0.15 2.75 8.77
CA SER A 155 1.17 3.60 9.38
C SER A 155 2.46 3.54 8.56
N PHE A 156 2.93 4.70 8.12
CA PHE A 156 4.18 4.87 7.38
C PHE A 156 5.19 5.56 8.28
N VAL A 157 6.30 4.88 8.58
CA VAL A 157 7.30 5.31 9.56
C VAL A 157 8.67 5.35 8.91
N SER A 158 9.35 6.50 9.01
CA SER A 158 10.68 6.70 8.42
C SER A 158 10.71 6.38 6.92
N CYS A 159 9.59 6.61 6.23
CA CYS A 159 9.45 6.36 4.81
C CYS A 159 9.94 7.55 3.98
N ARG A 160 10.06 7.33 2.68
CA ARG A 160 10.28 8.38 1.68
C ARG A 160 9.14 8.37 0.67
N VAL A 161 8.50 9.50 0.45
CA VAL A 161 7.49 9.66 -0.59
C VAL A 161 7.98 10.62 -1.67
N THR A 162 7.91 10.18 -2.92
CA THR A 162 8.45 10.87 -4.11
C THR A 162 7.55 10.62 -5.31
N GLY A 163 7.85 11.21 -6.47
CA GLY A 163 7.12 10.90 -7.71
C GLY A 163 6.79 12.11 -8.59
N SER A 164 5.71 11.97 -9.35
CA SER A 164 5.16 12.99 -10.24
C SER A 164 3.65 13.17 -10.07
N GLY A 165 3.13 14.25 -10.65
CA GLY A 165 1.69 14.59 -10.63
C GLY A 165 1.24 15.28 -9.34
N ALA A 166 -0.01 15.75 -9.32
CA ALA A 166 -0.63 16.28 -8.10
C ALA A 166 -1.07 15.12 -7.20
N LEU A 167 -0.34 14.87 -6.12
CA LEU A 167 -0.51 13.67 -5.30
C LEU A 167 -1.14 13.99 -3.94
N TYR A 168 -2.29 13.35 -3.67
CA TYR A 168 -2.86 13.31 -2.33
C TYR A 168 -2.24 12.16 -1.53
N LEU A 169 -1.92 12.40 -0.25
CA LEU A 169 -1.45 11.33 0.66
C LEU A 169 -2.47 10.20 0.83
N GLY A 170 -3.74 10.52 0.65
CA GLY A 170 -4.80 9.53 0.58
C GLY A 170 -6.16 10.14 0.34
N ARG A 171 -7.11 9.27 0.05
CA ARG A 171 -8.54 9.56 0.07
C ARG A 171 -9.26 8.51 0.93
N ALA A 172 -10.32 8.92 1.61
CA ALA A 172 -11.10 8.00 2.43
C ALA A 172 -11.94 7.08 1.52
N TRP A 173 -11.65 5.78 1.53
CA TRP A 173 -12.53 4.77 0.92
C TRP A 173 -13.57 4.30 1.94
N GLY A 174 -13.17 4.13 3.20
CA GLY A 174 -14.05 3.86 4.32
C GLY A 174 -14.36 5.10 5.14
N THR A 175 -15.53 5.12 5.79
CA THR A 175 -16.02 6.27 6.57
C THR A 175 -15.16 6.62 7.78
N PHE A 176 -14.32 5.69 8.25
CA PHE A 176 -13.39 5.87 9.37
C PHE A 176 -11.93 5.66 8.96
N SER A 177 -11.63 5.91 7.68
CA SER A 177 -10.30 5.79 7.07
C SER A 177 -9.20 6.33 7.97
N ARG A 178 -8.16 5.52 8.22
CA ARG A 178 -7.04 5.89 9.10
C ARG A 178 -5.70 5.62 8.43
N VAL A 179 -4.93 6.70 8.21
CA VAL A 179 -3.58 6.65 7.66
C VAL A 179 -2.70 7.62 8.45
N VAL A 180 -1.54 7.16 8.91
CA VAL A 180 -0.56 7.94 9.67
C VAL A 180 0.76 7.96 8.90
N PHE A 181 1.37 9.13 8.80
CA PHE A 181 2.73 9.30 8.29
C PHE A 181 3.57 9.94 9.39
N ALA A 182 4.60 9.23 9.86
CA ALA A 182 5.51 9.70 10.90
C ALA A 182 6.95 9.65 10.38
N TYR A 183 7.74 10.67 10.70
CA TYR A 183 9.15 10.80 10.30
C TYR A 183 9.40 10.55 8.80
N THR A 184 8.39 10.84 7.96
CA THR A 184 8.40 10.51 6.55
C THR A 184 8.78 11.73 5.74
N TYR A 185 9.82 11.59 4.90
CA TYR A 185 10.21 12.61 3.93
C TYR A 185 9.20 12.64 2.77
N MET A 186 8.83 13.83 2.30
CA MET A 186 7.91 13.99 1.16
C MET A 186 8.42 15.04 0.17
N ASP A 187 8.51 14.68 -1.11
CA ASP A 187 8.81 15.62 -2.21
C ASP A 187 7.65 16.64 -2.44
N ASP A 188 7.94 17.73 -3.15
CA ASP A 188 7.07 18.89 -3.41
C ASP A 188 5.76 18.60 -4.13
N ILE A 189 5.63 17.41 -4.69
CA ILE A 189 4.41 16.91 -5.32
C ILE A 189 3.31 16.57 -4.30
N ILE A 190 3.67 16.48 -3.02
CA ILE A 190 2.76 16.18 -1.90
C ILE A 190 2.62 17.40 -1.02
N TYR A 191 1.38 17.75 -0.70
CA TYR A 191 1.13 18.72 0.34
C TYR A 191 1.18 18.06 1.74
N LYS A 192 2.39 18.04 2.31
CA LYS A 192 2.79 18.25 3.73
C LYS A 192 3.30 17.03 4.59
N CYS A 193 4.63 16.72 4.63
CA CYS A 193 5.59 16.44 5.78
C CYS A 193 7.08 16.71 5.34
N THR A 194 8.09 16.78 6.24
CA THR A 194 9.44 17.45 6.01
C THR A 194 9.99 17.39 4.57
N GLY A 195 10.37 18.56 4.04
CA GLY A 195 10.57 18.82 2.60
C GLY A 195 9.74 20.06 2.17
N PRO A 196 9.87 20.61 0.96
CA PRO A 196 9.04 21.76 0.57
C PRO A 196 7.55 21.39 0.40
N GLY A 197 7.26 20.12 0.11
CA GLY A 197 5.99 19.46 0.35
C GLY A 197 5.65 19.19 1.82
N ALA A 198 6.05 20.02 2.80
CA ALA A 198 5.85 19.81 4.26
C ALA A 198 4.91 20.76 4.98
N SER A 199 4.65 21.93 4.39
CA SER A 199 4.09 23.13 5.03
C SER A 199 2.79 22.89 5.85
N TYR A 200 2.13 23.87 6.48
CA TYR A 200 0.74 23.68 7.01
C TYR A 200 -0.31 24.61 6.43
N SER A 201 0.11 25.69 5.77
CA SER A 201 -0.78 26.63 5.06
C SER A 201 -1.55 25.90 3.96
N GLY A 202 -2.85 25.63 4.05
CA GLY A 202 -3.66 25.03 2.97
C GLY A 202 -3.83 23.50 3.01
N ARG A 203 -3.42 22.85 4.10
CA ARG A 203 -3.88 21.48 4.39
C ARG A 203 -5.40 21.55 4.59
N VAL A 204 -6.14 20.52 4.21
CA VAL A 204 -7.60 20.43 4.46
C VAL A 204 -7.90 20.55 5.96
N SER A 205 -8.99 21.20 6.33
CA SER A 205 -9.32 21.53 7.74
C SER A 205 -9.52 20.32 8.64
N TRP A 206 -9.82 19.15 8.05
CA TRP A 206 -9.99 17.88 8.76
C TRP A 206 -8.67 17.09 8.92
N SER A 207 -7.57 17.53 8.31
CA SER A 207 -6.26 16.94 8.57
C SER A 207 -5.76 17.38 9.94
N ARG A 208 -5.03 16.49 10.62
CA ARG A 208 -4.56 16.71 11.98
C ARG A 208 -3.08 16.35 12.09
N GLU A 209 -2.33 17.21 12.77
CA GLU A 209 -0.97 16.92 13.21
C GLU A 209 -1.04 16.21 14.56
N LEU A 210 -0.28 15.13 14.71
CA LEU A 210 -0.17 14.39 15.97
C LEU A 210 1.00 14.95 16.77
N THR A 211 0.84 15.03 18.09
CA THR A 211 2.00 15.19 18.97
C THR A 211 2.81 13.89 19.03
N ASP A 212 4.05 13.95 19.54
CA ASP A 212 4.86 12.74 19.73
C ASP A 212 4.15 11.68 20.58
N GLU A 213 3.49 12.10 21.66
CA GLU A 213 2.70 11.20 22.53
C GLU A 213 1.53 10.54 21.79
N GLU A 214 0.87 11.28 20.90
CA GLU A 214 -0.23 10.77 20.09
C GLU A 214 0.24 9.86 18.96
N ALA A 215 1.47 10.05 18.46
CA ALA A 215 2.08 9.24 17.43
C ALA A 215 2.59 7.89 17.96
N LYS A 216 3.03 7.83 19.24
CA LYS A 216 3.61 6.62 19.87
C LYS A 216 2.90 5.29 19.56
N PRO A 217 1.56 5.19 19.59
CA PRO A 217 0.87 3.92 19.31
C PRO A 217 1.02 3.42 17.87
N PHE A 218 1.40 4.29 16.92
CA PHE A 218 1.40 4.01 15.48
C PHE A 218 2.81 3.77 14.92
N ILE A 219 3.86 4.12 15.66
CA ILE A 219 5.23 4.24 15.12
C ILE A 219 6.14 3.07 15.45
N SER A 220 5.61 2.00 16.06
CA SER A 220 6.42 0.84 16.46
C SER A 220 5.73 -0.46 16.07
N LEU A 221 6.46 -1.57 16.18
CA LEU A 221 5.92 -2.91 15.94
C LEU A 221 4.69 -3.22 16.81
N SER A 222 4.52 -2.57 17.97
CA SER A 222 3.32 -2.77 18.80
C SER A 222 2.03 -2.38 18.09
N PHE A 223 2.08 -1.50 17.09
CA PHE A 223 0.90 -1.09 16.31
C PHE A 223 0.21 -2.27 15.61
N ILE A 224 1.00 -3.29 15.26
CA ILE A 224 0.56 -4.47 14.51
C ILE A 224 0.74 -5.76 15.33
N ASP A 225 0.87 -5.65 16.66
CA ASP A 225 1.27 -6.73 17.57
C ASP A 225 2.56 -7.46 17.12
N GLY A 226 3.42 -6.75 16.38
CA GLY A 226 4.55 -7.32 15.64
C GLY A 226 5.56 -8.02 16.53
N THR A 227 5.69 -7.60 17.79
CA THR A 227 6.57 -8.26 18.78
C THR A 227 6.21 -9.72 19.03
N GLU A 228 4.97 -10.14 18.73
CA GLU A 228 4.51 -11.50 18.94
C GLU A 228 4.81 -12.45 17.76
N TRP A 229 4.91 -11.91 16.53
CA TRP A 229 4.90 -12.72 15.31
C TRP A 229 6.02 -12.43 14.31
N ILE A 230 6.64 -11.26 14.38
CA ILE A 230 7.77 -10.89 13.51
C ILE A 230 9.04 -11.60 14.02
N ARG A 231 9.59 -12.50 13.19
CA ARG A 231 10.83 -13.26 13.45
C ARG A 231 11.87 -13.11 12.33
N ILE A 232 11.85 -11.96 11.67
CA ILE A 232 12.51 -11.75 10.38
C ILE A 232 13.89 -11.10 10.46
#